data_AF-A0AAC8VUK2-F1
#
_entry.id   AF-A0AAC8VUK2-F1
#
_cell.length_a   1.000
_cell.length_b   1.000
_cell.length_c   1.000
_cell.angle_alpha   90.00
_cell.angle_beta   90.00
_cell.angle_gamma   90.00
#
_symmetry.space_group_name_H-M   'P 1'
#
loop_
_entity.id
_entity.type
_entity.pdbx_description
1 polymer ?
#
loop_
_entity_poly.entity_id
_entity_poly.type
_entity_poly.pdbx_seq_one_letter_code
_entity_poly.pdbx_strand_id
1 'polypeptide(L)'
;MTTIVPTMQDSYAVSSDYYARKKGQETIGISTDKTSAVQSGSETPASAGQSKEDQSKSLQNMLAQRRAVLEQQANSSVPGLELHSEISDNFADFSKLSTLSSLDMGALLSEALSTPAASTSNSTTSDMDLAMQQAKLNYLVAQYVPQENQAKAQDIVTAWMTKKTAAQDDEMKTMTQAFIDIAKQNGDMASIKEYENQLSLLEAGKGESQKARNGMLAVTATSSSAPEWFSGFMRKVNESQDPTPVKQLEKDHIDALKSQWTTFLARVSKH
;
A
#
# COMPACT_ATOMS: atom_id res chain seq x y z
N MET A 1 -34.22 30.45 -35.59
CA MET A 1 -33.57 30.85 -34.32
C MET A 1 -33.12 29.58 -33.63
N THR A 2 -31.87 29.57 -33.21
CA THR A 2 -31.03 28.39 -32.93
C THR A 2 -30.82 28.26 -31.43
N THR A 3 -31.14 27.07 -30.87
CA THR A 3 -30.64 26.38 -29.64
C THR A 3 -30.62 27.19 -28.30
N ILE A 4 -30.66 26.62 -27.09
CA ILE A 4 -29.71 25.71 -26.45
C ILE A 4 -30.41 24.95 -25.31
N VAL A 5 -30.25 23.63 -25.29
CA VAL A 5 -30.56 22.72 -24.18
C VAL A 5 -29.35 22.69 -23.23
N PRO A 6 -29.51 22.77 -21.89
CA PRO A 6 -28.38 22.60 -20.99
C PRO A 6 -27.99 21.12 -20.94
N THR A 7 -26.81 20.81 -21.45
CA THR A 7 -26.11 19.55 -21.32
C THR A 7 -25.72 19.30 -19.87
N MET A 8 -26.06 18.12 -19.34
CA MET A 8 -25.41 17.55 -18.17
C MET A 8 -23.91 17.42 -18.48
N GLN A 9 -23.08 18.09 -17.69
CA GLN A 9 -21.65 18.10 -17.86
C GLN A 9 -21.02 17.27 -16.74
N ASP A 10 -20.25 16.27 -17.15
CA ASP A 10 -19.45 15.38 -16.31
C ASP A 10 -18.66 16.17 -15.27
N SER A 11 -18.87 15.82 -14.00
CA SER A 11 -18.09 16.36 -12.87
C SER A 11 -16.93 15.43 -12.54
N TYR A 12 -16.04 15.21 -13.51
CA TYR A 12 -14.72 14.61 -13.29
C TYR A 12 -13.64 15.54 -13.83
N ALA A 13 -13.43 16.65 -13.13
CA ALA A 13 -12.23 17.47 -13.26
C ALA A 13 -12.14 18.41 -12.05
N VAL A 14 -11.61 17.92 -10.93
CA VAL A 14 -11.09 18.83 -9.89
C VAL A 14 -9.57 18.73 -9.91
N SER A 15 -8.99 19.87 -10.22
CA SER A 15 -7.57 20.16 -10.41
C SER A 15 -6.73 19.74 -9.19
N SER A 16 -5.65 19.04 -9.46
CA SER A 16 -4.58 18.72 -8.51
C SER A 16 -3.69 19.95 -8.32
N ASP A 17 -4.07 20.87 -7.43
CA ASP A 17 -3.25 22.05 -7.10
C ASP A 17 -3.20 22.35 -5.58
N TYR A 18 -3.29 21.32 -4.73
CA TYR A 18 -3.27 21.48 -3.26
C TYR A 18 -1.90 21.30 -2.57
N TYR A 19 -0.79 21.36 -3.31
CA TYR A 19 0.55 21.38 -2.70
C TYR A 19 1.36 22.60 -3.15
N ALA A 20 1.07 23.74 -2.52
CA ALA A 20 1.97 24.89 -2.54
C ALA A 20 3.29 24.53 -1.81
N ARG A 21 4.37 24.54 -2.59
CA ARG A 21 5.77 24.29 -2.17
C ARG A 21 6.16 25.16 -0.97
N LYS A 22 6.72 24.55 0.07
CA LYS A 22 7.74 25.21 0.91
C LYS A 22 9.07 25.21 0.14
N LYS A 23 9.62 26.40 -0.12
CA LYS A 23 10.96 26.60 -0.67
C LYS A 23 12.03 26.20 0.35
N GLY A 24 13.03 25.45 -0.12
CA GLY A 24 14.44 25.63 0.25
C GLY A 24 15.17 24.42 0.84
N GLN A 25 15.84 23.64 -0.01
CA GLN A 25 17.25 23.25 0.18
C GLN A 25 17.85 22.79 -1.17
N GLU A 26 19.17 22.85 -1.26
CA GLU A 26 19.97 23.22 -2.43
C GLU A 26 19.99 22.21 -3.60
N THR A 27 20.00 22.76 -4.81
CA THR A 27 20.28 22.05 -6.06
C THR A 27 21.68 21.46 -6.07
N ILE A 28 21.80 20.14 -6.11
CA ILE A 28 23.03 19.47 -6.56
C ILE A 28 23.10 19.64 -8.08
N GLY A 29 24.04 20.46 -8.55
CA GLY A 29 24.31 20.63 -9.97
C GLY A 29 24.88 19.35 -10.58
N ILE A 30 24.11 18.69 -11.45
CA ILE A 30 24.65 17.66 -12.34
C ILE A 30 25.23 18.38 -13.55
N SER A 31 26.56 18.25 -13.74
CA SER A 31 27.27 18.88 -14.84
C SER A 31 26.72 18.44 -16.20
N THR A 32 26.43 19.41 -17.07
CA THR A 32 25.85 19.28 -18.42
C THR A 32 26.67 18.42 -19.40
N ASP A 33 27.90 18.05 -19.05
CA ASP A 33 28.74 17.20 -19.90
C ASP A 33 28.32 15.72 -19.91
N LYS A 34 27.53 15.26 -18.93
CA LYS A 34 27.05 13.86 -18.90
C LYS A 34 25.74 13.63 -19.66
N THR A 35 25.00 14.67 -20.01
CA THR A 35 23.72 14.53 -20.74
C THR A 35 23.91 14.41 -22.25
N SER A 36 24.97 14.98 -22.80
CA SER A 36 25.23 14.97 -24.26
C SER A 36 25.73 13.63 -24.80
N ALA A 37 26.34 12.79 -23.94
CA ALA A 37 26.86 11.46 -24.32
C ALA A 37 25.74 10.41 -24.43
N VAL A 38 24.67 10.51 -23.64
CA VAL A 38 23.53 9.58 -23.69
C VAL A 38 22.63 9.86 -24.92
N GLN A 39 22.63 11.10 -25.42
CA GLN A 39 21.75 11.52 -26.51
C GLN A 39 22.31 11.24 -27.91
N SER A 40 23.61 10.90 -28.03
CA SER A 40 24.28 10.69 -29.33
C SER A 40 24.43 9.22 -29.76
N GLY A 41 23.93 8.26 -28.98
CA GLY A 41 23.81 6.86 -29.43
C GLY A 41 25.14 6.19 -29.83
N SER A 42 26.26 6.65 -29.30
CA SER A 42 27.60 6.14 -29.64
C SER A 42 28.31 5.58 -28.42
N GLU A 43 27.72 4.58 -27.76
CA GLU A 43 28.48 3.62 -26.97
C GLU A 43 28.01 2.20 -27.30
N THR A 44 28.97 1.42 -27.80
CA THR A 44 28.89 -0.01 -28.06
C THR A 44 28.43 -0.74 -26.79
N PRO A 45 27.48 -1.70 -26.86
CA PRO A 45 26.97 -2.36 -25.67
C PRO A 45 28.07 -3.16 -24.98
N ALA A 46 28.41 -2.80 -23.74
CA ALA A 46 29.27 -3.58 -22.85
C ALA A 46 28.56 -4.86 -22.35
N SER A 47 27.91 -5.61 -23.24
CA SER A 47 27.18 -6.84 -22.94
C SER A 47 27.50 -7.98 -23.92
N ALA A 48 28.59 -7.89 -24.68
CA ALA A 48 29.07 -9.03 -25.46
C ALA A 48 30.20 -9.74 -24.69
N GLY A 49 29.84 -10.68 -23.80
CA GLY A 49 30.80 -11.67 -23.29
C GLY A 49 30.86 -11.94 -21.78
N GLN A 50 29.93 -11.45 -20.94
CA GLN A 50 29.94 -11.80 -19.52
C GLN A 50 29.16 -13.09 -19.24
N SER A 51 29.76 -14.02 -18.51
CA SER A 51 29.12 -15.28 -18.12
C SER A 51 28.00 -15.01 -17.11
N LYS A 52 27.00 -15.90 -17.03
CA LYS A 52 25.92 -15.82 -16.01
C LYS A 52 26.45 -15.74 -14.57
N GLU A 53 27.66 -16.25 -14.35
CA GLU A 53 28.33 -16.22 -13.05
C GLU A 53 28.87 -14.82 -12.71
N ASP A 54 29.35 -14.08 -13.70
CA ASP A 54 29.82 -12.70 -13.54
C ASP A 54 28.66 -11.73 -13.28
N GLN A 55 27.50 -11.98 -13.91
CA GLN A 55 26.27 -11.24 -13.62
C GLN A 55 25.76 -11.51 -12.20
N SER A 56 25.81 -12.78 -11.74
CA SER A 56 25.43 -13.13 -10.38
C SER A 56 26.36 -12.49 -9.34
N LYS A 57 27.68 -12.49 -9.59
CA LYS A 57 28.66 -11.82 -8.71
C LYS A 57 28.48 -10.31 -8.70
N SER A 58 28.17 -9.70 -9.85
CA SER A 58 27.88 -8.27 -9.94
C SER A 58 26.62 -7.90 -9.15
N LEU A 59 25.57 -8.72 -9.23
CA LEU A 59 24.31 -8.51 -8.50
C LEU A 59 24.49 -8.72 -6.98
N GLN A 60 25.29 -9.70 -6.58
CA GLN A 60 25.69 -9.91 -5.18
C GLN A 60 26.53 -8.73 -4.65
N ASN A 61 27.47 -8.22 -5.44
CA ASN A 61 28.28 -7.05 -5.09
C ASN A 61 27.42 -5.79 -4.97
N MET A 62 26.44 -5.61 -5.85
CA MET A 62 25.49 -4.50 -5.77
C MET A 62 24.62 -4.59 -4.50
N LEU A 63 24.15 -5.79 -4.14
CA LEU A 63 23.40 -6.02 -2.90
C LEU A 63 24.27 -5.82 -1.65
N ALA A 64 25.54 -6.24 -1.69
CA ALA A 64 26.49 -6.03 -0.61
C ALA A 64 26.85 -4.55 -0.44
N GLN A 65 27.03 -3.81 -1.54
CA GLN A 65 27.22 -2.35 -1.51
C GLN A 65 25.96 -1.64 -0.97
N ARG A 66 24.76 -2.08 -1.36
CA ARG A 66 23.51 -1.54 -0.82
C ARG A 66 23.40 -1.80 0.69
N ARG A 67 23.78 -3.00 1.17
CA ARG A 67 23.87 -3.32 2.61
C ARG A 67 24.88 -2.43 3.33
N ALA A 68 26.08 -2.26 2.77
CA ALA A 68 27.11 -1.41 3.37
C ALA A 68 26.67 0.05 3.46
N VAL A 69 25.96 0.56 2.45
CA VAL A 69 25.40 1.93 2.47
C VAL A 69 24.26 2.05 3.49
N LEU A 70 23.40 1.04 3.61
CA LEU A 70 22.32 1.02 4.62
C LEU A 70 22.87 0.89 6.04
N GLU A 71 23.89 0.07 6.27
CA GLU A 71 24.60 -0.05 7.55
C GLU A 71 25.38 1.22 7.89
N GLN A 72 25.99 1.85 6.89
CA GLN A 72 26.67 3.13 7.07
C GLN A 72 25.67 4.25 7.35
N GLN A 73 24.47 4.26 6.75
CA GLN A 73 23.39 5.19 7.08
C GLN A 73 22.78 4.91 8.47
N ALA A 74 22.62 3.64 8.86
CA ALA A 74 22.16 3.27 10.19
C ALA A 74 23.16 3.70 11.29
N ASN A 75 24.46 3.52 11.04
CA ASN A 75 25.53 3.96 11.94
C ASN A 75 25.80 5.47 11.88
N SER A 76 25.34 6.17 10.84
CA SER A 76 25.39 7.63 10.71
C SER A 76 24.08 8.27 11.18
N SER A 77 23.52 7.76 12.29
CA SER A 77 22.36 8.36 12.92
C SER A 77 22.72 9.78 13.37
N VAL A 78 22.26 10.78 12.61
CA VAL A 78 22.18 12.16 13.09
C VAL A 78 21.32 12.13 14.36
N PRO A 79 21.80 12.65 15.51
CA PRO A 79 20.98 12.68 16.73
C PRO A 79 19.63 13.35 16.45
N GLY A 80 18.54 12.59 16.54
CA GLY A 80 17.17 13.08 16.34
C GLY A 80 16.47 12.74 15.02
N LEU A 81 17.08 11.97 14.12
CA LEU A 81 16.40 11.38 12.96
C LEU A 81 16.14 9.88 13.20
N GLU A 82 15.02 9.56 13.85
CA GLU A 82 14.51 8.19 13.85
C GLU A 82 13.93 7.89 12.47
N LEU A 83 14.58 6.99 11.72
CA LEU A 83 14.02 6.42 10.51
C LEU A 83 12.88 5.47 10.90
N HIS A 84 11.69 6.04 11.04
CA HIS A 84 10.44 5.31 11.23
C HIS A 84 10.16 4.46 9.99
N SER A 85 10.37 3.16 10.12
CA SER A 85 9.86 2.19 9.15
C SER A 85 8.64 1.53 9.74
N GLU A 86 7.68 1.17 8.89
CA GLU A 86 6.45 0.53 9.35
C GLU A 86 6.70 -0.76 10.14
N ILE A 87 7.79 -1.46 9.81
CA ILE A 87 8.26 -2.63 10.54
C ILE A 87 8.84 -2.24 11.90
N SER A 88 9.68 -1.21 11.97
CA SER A 88 10.24 -0.73 13.24
C SER A 88 9.16 -0.23 14.20
N ASP A 89 8.18 0.51 13.69
CA ASP A 89 7.17 1.14 14.54
C ASP A 89 6.10 0.18 15.04
N ASN A 90 5.87 -0.93 14.35
CA ASN A 90 4.72 -1.81 14.64
C ASN A 90 5.09 -3.28 14.83
N PHE A 91 6.28 -3.72 14.40
CA PHE A 91 6.70 -5.13 14.41
C PHE A 91 8.10 -5.37 14.99
N ALA A 92 8.68 -4.41 15.72
CA ALA A 92 10.03 -4.52 16.29
C ALA A 92 10.24 -5.77 17.17
N ASP A 93 9.20 -6.20 17.89
CA ASP A 93 9.27 -7.37 18.77
C ASP A 93 8.91 -8.68 18.06
N PHE A 94 8.49 -8.64 16.80
CA PHE A 94 7.97 -9.81 16.09
C PHE A 94 9.04 -10.88 15.88
N SER A 95 10.31 -10.48 15.64
CA SER A 95 11.42 -11.43 15.50
C SER A 95 11.72 -12.17 16.80
N LYS A 96 11.57 -11.51 17.96
CA LYS A 96 11.76 -12.11 19.30
C LYS A 96 10.71 -13.18 19.61
N LEU A 97 9.55 -13.09 18.97
CA LEU A 97 8.46 -14.05 19.10
C LEU A 97 8.60 -15.22 18.12
N SER A 98 9.49 -15.14 17.13
CA SER A 98 9.61 -16.10 16.04
C SER A 98 10.85 -16.99 16.15
N THR A 99 10.88 -18.07 15.37
CA THR A 99 12.06 -18.94 15.21
C THR A 99 13.09 -18.38 14.21
N LEU A 100 12.79 -17.28 13.53
CA LEU A 100 13.64 -16.68 12.49
C LEU A 100 14.59 -15.63 13.05
N SER A 101 15.67 -15.37 12.31
CA SER A 101 16.53 -14.22 12.60
C SER A 101 15.77 -12.90 12.39
N SER A 102 16.18 -11.82 13.07
CA SER A 102 15.56 -10.49 12.87
C SER A 102 15.64 -10.02 11.42
N LEU A 103 16.70 -10.39 10.69
CA LEU A 103 16.84 -10.04 9.28
C LEU A 103 15.84 -10.79 8.40
N ASP A 104 15.71 -12.10 8.59
CA ASP A 104 14.79 -12.94 7.81
C ASP A 104 13.34 -12.57 8.10
N MET A 105 13.00 -12.38 9.38
CA MET A 105 11.67 -11.93 9.77
C MET A 105 11.37 -10.52 9.22
N GLY A 106 12.33 -9.60 9.30
CA GLY A 106 12.18 -8.26 8.72
C GLY A 106 11.94 -8.30 7.20
N ALA A 107 12.63 -9.18 6.47
CA ALA A 107 12.42 -9.36 5.03
C ALA A 107 11.05 -9.94 4.70
N LEU A 108 10.58 -10.93 5.47
CA LEU A 108 9.25 -11.52 5.30
C LEU A 108 8.13 -10.55 5.69
N LEU A 109 8.31 -9.75 6.75
CA LEU A 109 7.38 -8.67 7.12
C LEU A 109 7.32 -7.61 6.03
N SER A 110 8.47 -7.20 5.47
CA SER A 110 8.49 -6.25 4.35
C SER A 110 7.73 -6.79 3.14
N GLU A 111 7.82 -8.09 2.86
CA GLU A 111 7.05 -8.71 1.78
C GLU A 111 5.56 -8.81 2.13
N ALA A 112 5.23 -9.15 3.37
CA ALA A 112 3.86 -9.24 3.86
C ALA A 112 3.13 -7.89 3.77
N LEU A 113 3.84 -6.81 4.09
CA LEU A 113 3.32 -5.44 4.05
C LEU A 113 3.34 -4.83 2.64
N SER A 114 4.04 -5.44 1.68
CA SER A 114 4.03 -4.95 0.31
C SER A 114 2.66 -5.15 -0.34
N THR A 115 2.28 -4.23 -1.23
CA THR A 115 1.09 -4.30 -2.08
C THR A 115 1.53 -4.33 -3.55
N PRO A 116 0.69 -4.82 -4.48
CA PRO A 116 0.97 -4.74 -5.90
C PRO A 116 1.22 -3.28 -6.33
N ALA A 117 2.20 -3.06 -7.21
CA ALA A 117 2.43 -1.74 -7.78
C ALA A 117 1.19 -1.32 -8.58
N ALA A 118 0.50 -0.28 -8.10
CA ALA A 118 -0.76 0.16 -8.67
C ALA A 118 -0.58 0.65 -10.12
N SER A 119 -1.39 0.16 -11.04
CA SER A 119 -1.72 0.89 -12.27
C SER A 119 -2.79 1.97 -11.99
N THR A 120 -3.66 1.74 -11.01
CA THR A 120 -4.71 2.64 -10.52
C THR A 120 -5.23 2.12 -9.17
N SER A 121 -5.32 2.95 -8.13
CA SER A 121 -5.86 2.59 -6.80
C SER A 121 -7.25 3.21 -6.59
N ASN A 122 -8.14 2.44 -5.98
CA ASN A 122 -9.43 2.88 -5.44
C ASN A 122 -9.63 2.33 -4.01
N SER A 123 -10.73 2.68 -3.35
CA SER A 123 -11.03 2.21 -1.98
C SER A 123 -11.10 0.68 -1.91
N THR A 124 -11.76 0.02 -2.87
CA THR A 124 -11.92 -1.44 -2.91
C THR A 124 -10.57 -2.16 -3.02
N THR A 125 -9.69 -1.73 -3.91
CA THR A 125 -8.34 -2.28 -4.06
C THR A 125 -7.49 -2.05 -2.81
N SER A 126 -7.65 -0.90 -2.16
CA SER A 126 -6.97 -0.59 -0.89
C SER A 126 -7.46 -1.48 0.25
N ASP A 127 -8.76 -1.80 0.28
CA ASP A 127 -9.34 -2.74 1.25
C ASP A 127 -8.87 -4.18 1.01
N MET A 128 -8.73 -4.59 -0.27
CA MET A 128 -8.16 -5.90 -0.63
C MET A 128 -6.69 -6.00 -0.24
N ASP A 129 -5.92 -4.93 -0.45
CA ASP A 129 -4.52 -4.84 -0.04
C ASP A 129 -4.38 -5.04 1.47
N LEU A 130 -5.19 -4.32 2.25
CA LEU A 130 -5.19 -4.44 3.71
C LEU A 130 -5.60 -5.85 4.17
N ALA A 131 -6.62 -6.43 3.53
CA ALA A 131 -7.03 -7.82 3.80
C ALA A 131 -5.92 -8.83 3.48
N MET A 132 -5.17 -8.62 2.39
CA MET A 132 -4.05 -9.48 2.00
C MET A 132 -2.83 -9.30 2.90
N GLN A 133 -2.54 -8.08 3.36
CA GLN A 133 -1.51 -7.84 4.36
C GLN A 133 -1.84 -8.59 5.66
N GLN A 134 -3.08 -8.50 6.13
CA GLN A 134 -3.56 -9.28 7.28
C GLN A 134 -3.34 -10.78 7.08
N ALA A 135 -3.72 -11.30 5.91
CA ALA A 135 -3.59 -12.72 5.58
C ALA A 135 -2.12 -13.19 5.60
N LYS A 136 -1.21 -12.43 4.98
CA LYS A 136 0.22 -12.73 4.94
C LYS A 136 0.84 -12.66 6.34
N LEU A 137 0.47 -11.66 7.15
CA LEU A 137 0.95 -11.54 8.53
C LEU A 137 0.49 -12.73 9.38
N ASN A 138 -0.79 -13.10 9.30
CA ASN A 138 -1.33 -14.27 9.98
C ASN A 138 -0.64 -15.56 9.53
N TYR A 139 -0.31 -15.67 8.24
CA TYR A 139 0.47 -16.80 7.72
C TYR A 139 1.87 -16.85 8.34
N LEU A 140 2.58 -15.72 8.47
CA LEU A 140 3.89 -15.68 9.14
C LEU A 140 3.79 -16.09 10.61
N VAL A 141 2.74 -15.67 11.32
CA VAL A 141 2.49 -16.13 12.69
C VAL A 141 2.32 -17.65 12.73
N ALA A 142 1.46 -18.20 11.89
CA ALA A 142 1.19 -19.64 11.88
C ALA A 142 2.44 -20.47 11.53
N GLN A 143 3.30 -19.97 10.64
CA GLN A 143 4.44 -20.70 10.12
C GLN A 143 5.70 -20.59 11.00
N TYR A 144 5.97 -19.42 11.59
CA TYR A 144 7.27 -19.12 12.21
C TYR A 144 7.19 -18.71 13.68
N VAL A 145 6.01 -18.51 14.24
CA VAL A 145 5.84 -18.18 15.66
C VAL A 145 5.45 -19.46 16.42
N PRO A 146 6.25 -19.90 17.41
CA PRO A 146 5.91 -21.02 18.28
C PRO A 146 4.58 -20.80 18.98
N GLN A 147 3.84 -21.88 19.24
CA GLN A 147 2.46 -21.84 19.75
C GLN A 147 2.31 -20.98 21.02
N GLU A 148 3.29 -21.00 21.91
CA GLU A 148 3.35 -20.22 23.15
C GLU A 148 3.40 -18.70 22.93
N ASN A 149 3.85 -18.26 21.76
CA ASN A 149 4.00 -16.85 21.38
C ASN A 149 2.96 -16.41 20.32
N GLN A 150 2.18 -17.34 19.76
CA GLN A 150 1.23 -17.03 18.69
C GLN A 150 0.20 -15.98 19.10
N ALA A 151 -0.34 -16.06 20.33
CA ALA A 151 -1.30 -15.07 20.83
C ALA A 151 -0.70 -13.66 20.84
N LYS A 152 0.54 -13.50 21.34
CA LYS A 152 1.23 -12.20 21.37
C LYS A 152 1.52 -11.67 19.97
N ALA A 153 1.90 -12.54 19.04
CA ALA A 153 2.14 -12.13 17.67
C ALA A 153 0.83 -11.74 16.96
N GLN A 154 -0.28 -12.44 17.23
CA GLN A 154 -1.61 -12.07 16.75
C GLN A 154 -2.09 -10.73 17.34
N ASP A 155 -1.77 -10.43 18.60
CA ASP A 155 -2.06 -9.13 19.21
C ASP A 155 -1.32 -8.00 18.49
N ILE A 156 -0.06 -8.21 18.09
CA ILE A 156 0.72 -7.24 17.29
C ILE A 156 0.05 -7.01 15.93
N VAL A 157 -0.32 -8.08 15.21
CA VAL A 157 -1.02 -7.96 13.92
C VAL A 157 -2.35 -7.22 14.10
N THR A 158 -3.11 -7.53 15.15
CA THR A 158 -4.40 -6.91 15.45
C THR A 158 -4.25 -5.42 15.79
N ALA A 159 -3.24 -5.05 16.56
CA ALA A 159 -2.93 -3.66 16.87
C ALA A 159 -2.55 -2.86 15.61
N TRP A 160 -1.72 -3.44 14.74
CA TRP A 160 -1.37 -2.82 13.46
C TRP A 160 -2.58 -2.67 12.55
N MET A 161 -3.43 -3.70 12.42
CA MET A 161 -4.68 -3.64 11.66
C MET A 161 -5.60 -2.54 12.17
N THR A 162 -5.78 -2.45 13.49
CA THR A 162 -6.61 -1.42 14.14
C THR A 162 -6.09 -0.02 13.80
N LYS A 163 -4.78 0.19 13.86
CA LYS A 163 -4.14 1.46 13.48
C LYS A 163 -4.37 1.80 12.01
N LYS A 164 -4.28 0.83 11.10
CA LYS A 164 -4.52 1.03 9.66
C LYS A 164 -5.96 1.37 9.35
N THR A 165 -6.91 0.64 9.93
CA THR A 165 -8.33 0.92 9.72
C THR A 165 -8.74 2.27 10.33
N ALA A 166 -8.17 2.65 11.47
CA ALA A 166 -8.42 3.95 12.09
C ALA A 166 -7.89 5.10 11.22
N ALA A 167 -6.68 4.95 10.64
CA ALA A 167 -6.11 5.96 9.76
C ALA A 167 -6.98 6.20 8.49
N GLN A 168 -7.48 5.12 7.88
CA GLN A 168 -8.40 5.22 6.74
C GLN A 168 -9.74 5.88 7.13
N ASP A 169 -10.24 5.57 8.33
CA ASP A 169 -11.46 6.20 8.84
C ASP A 169 -11.28 7.69 9.10
N ASP A 170 -10.13 8.10 9.64
CA ASP A 170 -9.83 9.50 9.90
C ASP A 170 -9.62 10.30 8.62
N GLU A 171 -9.02 9.70 7.58
CA GLU A 171 -8.97 10.28 6.24
C GLU A 171 -10.37 10.52 5.67
N MET A 172 -11.26 9.52 5.77
CA MET A 172 -12.64 9.63 5.29
C MET A 172 -13.44 10.68 6.05
N LYS A 173 -13.30 10.76 7.39
CA LYS A 173 -13.92 11.82 8.20
C LYS A 173 -13.42 13.19 7.81
N THR A 174 -12.11 13.34 7.60
CA THR A 174 -11.48 14.61 7.18
C THR A 174 -12.01 15.05 5.81
N MET A 175 -12.09 14.13 4.85
CA MET A 175 -12.65 14.41 3.52
C MET A 175 -14.14 14.79 3.59
N THR A 176 -14.92 14.07 4.40
CA THR A 176 -16.35 14.37 4.60
C THR A 176 -16.54 15.75 5.23
N GLN A 177 -15.72 16.12 6.21
CA GLN A 177 -15.74 17.45 6.82
C GLN A 177 -15.39 18.54 5.80
N ALA A 178 -14.41 18.30 4.92
CA ALA A 178 -14.09 19.24 3.85
C ALA A 178 -15.28 19.45 2.89
N PHE A 179 -16.04 18.40 2.57
CA PHE A 179 -17.25 18.53 1.76
C PHE A 179 -18.38 19.30 2.46
N ILE A 180 -18.53 19.15 3.79
CA ILE A 180 -19.44 19.98 4.59
C ILE A 180 -19.04 21.45 4.47
N ASP A 181 -17.75 21.76 4.61
CA ASP A 181 -17.25 23.14 4.57
C ASP A 181 -17.43 23.77 3.18
N ILE A 182 -17.20 23.02 2.10
CA ILE A 182 -17.48 23.46 0.72
C ILE A 182 -18.98 23.70 0.51
N ALA A 183 -19.84 22.79 0.98
CA ALA A 183 -21.29 22.93 0.86
C ALA A 183 -21.80 24.17 1.62
N LYS A 184 -21.24 24.45 2.81
CA LYS A 184 -21.49 25.68 3.59
C LYS A 184 -21.09 26.93 2.81
N GLN A 185 -19.92 26.93 2.18
CA GLN A 185 -19.45 28.07 1.36
C GLN A 185 -20.36 28.33 0.16
N ASN A 186 -20.90 27.27 -0.45
CA ASN A 186 -21.76 27.36 -1.62
C ASN A 186 -23.26 27.57 -1.28
N GLY A 187 -23.63 27.55 0.00
CA GLY A 187 -25.03 27.65 0.42
C GLY A 187 -25.89 26.43 0.08
N ASP A 188 -25.27 25.26 -0.16
CA ASP A 188 -25.97 24.02 -0.50
C ASP A 188 -26.42 23.28 0.77
N MET A 189 -27.58 23.68 1.29
CA MET A 189 -28.16 23.12 2.52
C MET A 189 -28.53 21.64 2.40
N ALA A 190 -28.79 21.13 1.19
CA ALA A 190 -29.10 19.72 0.97
C ALA A 190 -27.84 18.87 1.15
N SER A 191 -26.73 19.28 0.53
CA SER A 191 -25.44 18.60 0.66
C SER A 191 -24.89 18.66 2.09
N ILE A 192 -25.07 19.78 2.81
CA ILE A 192 -24.66 19.88 4.23
C ILE A 192 -25.31 18.78 5.06
N LYS A 193 -26.64 18.63 4.97
CA LYS A 193 -27.38 17.64 5.76
C LYS A 193 -26.94 16.22 5.43
N GLU A 194 -26.70 15.94 4.15
CA GLU A 194 -26.23 14.63 3.71
C GLU A 194 -24.83 14.32 4.26
N TYR A 195 -23.87 15.22 4.10
CA TYR A 195 -22.51 15.00 4.60
C TYR A 195 -22.41 14.98 6.13
N GLU A 196 -23.21 15.77 6.85
CA GLU A 196 -23.30 15.70 8.32
C GLU A 196 -23.83 14.33 8.78
N ASN A 197 -24.83 13.78 8.09
CA ASN A 197 -25.31 12.43 8.36
C ASN A 197 -24.23 11.38 8.07
N GLN A 198 -23.51 11.51 6.95
CA GLN A 198 -22.40 10.61 6.62
C GLN A 198 -21.27 10.68 7.66
N LEU A 199 -20.91 11.87 8.13
CA LEU A 199 -19.91 12.06 9.18
C LEU A 199 -20.34 11.38 10.48
N SER A 200 -21.60 11.57 10.90
CA SER A 200 -22.14 10.90 12.09
C SER A 200 -22.11 9.37 11.97
N LEU A 201 -22.38 8.83 10.77
CA LEU A 201 -22.25 7.39 10.53
C LEU A 201 -20.79 6.93 10.61
N LEU A 202 -19.83 7.69 10.08
CA LEU A 202 -18.40 7.40 10.16
C LEU A 202 -17.87 7.43 11.60
N GLU A 203 -18.32 8.41 12.40
CA GLU A 203 -18.00 8.51 13.83
C GLU A 203 -18.56 7.33 14.62
N ALA A 204 -19.74 6.83 14.25
CA ALA A 204 -20.37 5.67 14.89
C ALA A 204 -19.83 4.31 14.41
N GLY A 205 -18.84 4.28 13.51
CA GLY A 205 -18.34 3.02 12.93
C GLY A 205 -19.31 2.34 11.97
N LYS A 206 -20.27 3.09 11.41
CA LYS A 206 -21.39 2.60 10.59
C LYS A 206 -21.39 3.17 9.18
N GLY A 207 -20.34 3.89 8.77
CA GLY A 207 -20.20 4.39 7.41
C GLY A 207 -20.11 3.27 6.38
N GLU A 208 -20.53 3.53 5.15
CA GLU A 208 -20.49 2.52 4.08
C GLU A 208 -19.06 2.09 3.74
N SER A 209 -18.09 3.00 3.78
CA SER A 209 -16.66 2.67 3.62
C SER A 209 -16.16 1.73 4.71
N GLN A 210 -16.55 1.95 5.97
CA GLN A 210 -16.21 1.08 7.09
C GLN A 210 -16.84 -0.32 6.94
N LYS A 211 -18.11 -0.39 6.51
CA LYS A 211 -18.78 -1.66 6.24
C LYS A 211 -18.14 -2.42 5.07
N ALA A 212 -17.83 -1.73 3.98
CA ALA A 212 -17.18 -2.30 2.80
C ALA A 212 -15.82 -2.90 3.18
N ARG A 213 -14.97 -2.11 3.84
CA ARG A 213 -13.67 -2.55 4.34
C ARG A 213 -13.78 -3.73 5.29
N ASN A 214 -14.64 -3.66 6.31
CA ASN A 214 -14.83 -4.77 7.24
C ASN A 214 -15.32 -6.04 6.54
N GLY A 215 -16.18 -5.87 5.53
CA GLY A 215 -16.62 -6.96 4.66
C GLY A 215 -15.50 -7.56 3.83
N MET A 216 -14.49 -6.77 3.44
CA MET A 216 -13.30 -7.24 2.72
C MET A 216 -12.32 -7.94 3.67
N LEU A 217 -12.03 -7.36 4.84
CA LEU A 217 -11.19 -7.96 5.87
C LEU A 217 -11.73 -9.31 6.34
N ALA A 218 -13.06 -9.45 6.45
CA ALA A 218 -13.70 -10.70 6.82
C ALA A 218 -13.41 -11.84 5.83
N VAL A 219 -13.06 -11.55 4.57
CA VAL A 219 -12.71 -12.56 3.56
C VAL A 219 -11.43 -13.31 3.95
N THR A 220 -10.45 -12.62 4.55
CA THR A 220 -9.16 -13.20 4.96
C THR A 220 -9.05 -13.49 6.45
N ALA A 221 -10.01 -13.01 7.26
CA ALA A 221 -10.04 -13.22 8.70
C ALA A 221 -10.37 -14.67 9.10
N THR A 222 -11.14 -15.40 8.29
CA THR A 222 -11.35 -16.84 8.49
C THR A 222 -10.15 -17.59 7.95
N SER A 223 -9.74 -18.68 8.61
CA SER A 223 -8.58 -19.53 8.27
C SER A 223 -8.74 -20.34 6.97
N SER A 224 -9.41 -19.74 6.00
CA SER A 224 -9.64 -20.20 4.65
C SER A 224 -8.33 -20.18 3.87
N SER A 225 -8.27 -20.94 2.79
CA SER A 225 -7.10 -20.99 1.91
C SER A 225 -7.08 -19.78 0.95
N ALA A 226 -5.91 -19.42 0.42
CA ALA A 226 -5.79 -18.32 -0.54
C ALA A 226 -6.77 -18.39 -1.73
N PRO A 227 -7.06 -19.56 -2.35
CA PRO A 227 -8.09 -19.67 -3.37
C PRO A 227 -9.49 -19.21 -2.93
N GLU A 228 -9.86 -19.47 -1.67
CA GLU A 228 -11.15 -19.03 -1.11
C GLU A 228 -11.16 -17.53 -0.87
N TRP A 229 -10.03 -16.96 -0.42
CA TRP A 229 -9.89 -15.50 -0.29
C TRP A 229 -10.09 -14.79 -1.63
N PHE A 230 -9.39 -15.23 -2.67
CA PHE A 230 -9.52 -14.63 -4.00
C PHE A 230 -10.92 -14.82 -4.60
N SER A 231 -11.56 -15.96 -4.35
CA SER A 231 -12.96 -16.18 -4.73
C SER A 231 -13.91 -15.24 -3.98
N GLY A 232 -13.63 -14.98 -2.69
CA GLY A 232 -14.35 -14.02 -1.86
C GLY A 232 -14.22 -12.59 -2.38
N PHE A 233 -13.01 -12.16 -2.73
CA PHE A 233 -12.76 -10.84 -3.36
C PHE A 233 -13.50 -10.71 -4.69
N MET A 234 -13.41 -11.72 -5.57
CA MET A 234 -14.13 -11.72 -6.85
C MET A 234 -15.64 -11.61 -6.65
N ARG A 235 -16.18 -12.30 -5.64
CA ARG A 235 -17.60 -12.21 -5.30
C ARG A 235 -17.99 -10.80 -4.86
N LYS A 236 -17.22 -10.16 -3.97
CA LYS A 236 -17.44 -8.77 -3.53
C LYS A 236 -17.46 -7.79 -4.71
N VAL A 237 -16.51 -7.89 -5.63
CA VAL A 237 -16.44 -7.05 -6.85
C VAL A 237 -17.63 -7.27 -7.76
N ASN A 238 -18.06 -8.53 -7.94
CA ASN A 238 -19.21 -8.82 -8.80
C ASN A 238 -20.52 -8.32 -8.19
N GLU A 239 -20.67 -8.41 -6.86
CA GLU A 239 -21.84 -7.95 -6.09
C GLU A 239 -21.90 -6.41 -5.96
N SER A 240 -20.80 -5.69 -6.18
CA SER A 240 -20.78 -4.23 -6.08
C SER A 240 -21.66 -3.55 -7.13
N GLN A 241 -22.05 -2.29 -6.90
CA GLN A 241 -22.78 -1.48 -7.87
C GLN A 241 -21.86 -0.64 -8.76
N ASP A 242 -20.55 -0.92 -8.73
CA ASP A 242 -19.57 -0.11 -9.44
C ASP A 242 -19.70 -0.26 -10.97
N PRO A 243 -19.35 0.79 -11.74
CA PRO A 243 -19.30 0.72 -13.19
C PRO A 243 -18.36 -0.38 -13.69
N THR A 244 -18.66 -0.97 -14.86
CA THR A 244 -17.86 -2.04 -15.47
C THR A 244 -16.34 -1.75 -15.51
N PRO A 245 -15.88 -0.54 -15.87
CA PRO A 245 -14.44 -0.23 -15.86
C PRO A 245 -13.80 -0.34 -14.47
N VAL A 246 -14.53 0.08 -13.42
CA VAL A 246 -14.06 0.00 -12.03
C VAL A 246 -13.99 -1.45 -11.58
N LYS A 247 -15.02 -2.25 -11.90
CA LYS A 247 -15.00 -3.69 -11.63
C LYS A 247 -13.87 -4.42 -12.36
N GLN A 248 -13.53 -4.00 -13.58
CA GLN A 248 -12.42 -4.60 -14.31
C GLN A 248 -11.07 -4.28 -13.64
N LEU A 249 -10.86 -3.03 -13.25
CA LEU A 249 -9.69 -2.61 -12.47
C LEU A 249 -9.54 -3.45 -11.19
N GLU A 250 -10.62 -3.64 -10.45
CA GLU A 250 -10.60 -4.44 -9.22
C GLU A 250 -10.30 -5.92 -9.48
N LYS A 251 -10.79 -6.49 -10.60
CA LYS A 251 -10.46 -7.85 -11.01
C LYS A 251 -8.99 -8.01 -11.41
N ASP A 252 -8.45 -7.06 -12.15
CA ASP A 252 -7.04 -7.03 -12.52
C ASP A 252 -6.16 -6.93 -11.26
N HIS A 253 -6.59 -6.16 -10.26
CA HIS A 253 -5.93 -6.07 -8.97
C HIS A 253 -5.94 -7.40 -8.20
N ILE A 254 -7.05 -8.14 -8.24
CA ILE A 254 -7.12 -9.50 -7.65
C ILE A 254 -6.10 -10.43 -8.31
N ASP A 255 -5.91 -10.36 -9.63
CA ASP A 255 -4.89 -11.16 -10.31
C ASP A 255 -3.46 -10.74 -9.94
N ALA A 256 -3.22 -9.45 -9.74
CA ALA A 256 -1.95 -8.96 -9.20
C ALA A 256 -1.68 -9.48 -7.77
N LEU A 257 -2.70 -9.50 -6.92
CA LEU A 257 -2.62 -10.07 -5.57
C LEU A 257 -2.33 -11.58 -5.57
N LYS A 258 -2.89 -12.34 -6.52
CA LYS A 258 -2.54 -13.78 -6.71
C LYS A 258 -1.07 -13.99 -7.04
N SER A 259 -0.54 -13.17 -7.96
CA SER A 259 0.88 -13.22 -8.36
C SER A 259 1.79 -12.87 -7.17
N GLN A 260 1.41 -11.83 -6.41
CA GLN A 260 2.15 -11.41 -5.24
C GLN A 260 2.11 -12.46 -4.12
N TRP A 261 0.96 -13.10 -3.89
CA TRP A 261 0.84 -14.20 -2.94
C TRP A 261 1.75 -15.38 -3.31
N THR A 262 1.84 -15.73 -4.59
CA THR A 262 2.75 -16.78 -5.07
C THR A 262 4.21 -16.40 -4.81
N THR A 263 4.57 -15.13 -5.06
CA THR A 263 5.91 -14.60 -4.77
C THR A 263 6.22 -14.65 -3.28
N PHE A 264 5.27 -14.28 -2.44
CA PHE A 264 5.38 -14.34 -0.98
C PHE A 264 5.62 -15.78 -0.50
N LEU A 265 4.82 -16.75 -0.96
CA LEU A 265 5.00 -18.16 -0.60
C LEU A 265 6.37 -18.71 -1.03
N ALA A 266 6.87 -18.32 -2.21
CA ALA A 266 8.20 -18.72 -2.69
C ALA A 266 9.34 -18.12 -1.85
N ARG A 267 9.11 -17.04 -1.11
CA ARG A 267 10.08 -16.47 -0.15
C ARG A 267 9.99 -17.14 1.20
N VAL A 268 8.77 -17.34 1.71
CA VAL A 268 8.51 -18.13 2.91
C VAL A 268 9.21 -19.49 2.80
N SER A 269 9.02 -20.23 1.71
CA SER A 269 9.58 -21.59 1.58
C SER A 269 11.12 -21.69 1.59
N LYS A 270 11.85 -20.58 1.67
CA LYS A 270 13.33 -20.55 1.77
C LYS A 270 13.85 -20.56 3.21
N HIS A 271 12.95 -20.48 4.19
CA HIS A 271 13.25 -20.48 5.62
C HIS A 271 12.49 -21.61 6.31
#